data_AF-A0A2M7EE52-F1
#
_entry.id   AF-A0A2M7EE52-F1
#
_cell.length_a   1.000
_cell.length_b   1.000
_cell.length_c   1.000
_cell.angle_alpha   90.00
_cell.angle_beta   90.00
_cell.angle_gamma   90.00
#
_symmetry.space_group_name_H-M   'P 1'
#
loop_
_entity.id
_entity.type
_entity.pdbx_description
1 polymer ?
#
loop_
_entity_poly.entity_id
_entity_poly.type
_entity_poly.pdbx_seq_one_letter_code
_entity_poly.pdbx_strand_id
1 'polypeptide(L)'
;DFKYTASQPHENHLYQILGYAIILEDIYNCRVDRGFIYLIPKEDAVVFNLTDELKVKAKNMLGDIREMISLQQMPPPAKSKNKCLDCEYRNFCGDIFT
;
A
#
# COMPACT_ATOMS: atom_id res chain seq x y z
N ASP A 1 12.25 -1.54 3.06
CA ASP A 1 11.52 -2.79 3.37
C ASP A 1 12.23 -3.95 2.70
N PHE A 2 12.19 -5.14 3.30
CA PHE A 2 12.83 -6.34 2.73
C PHE A 2 11.75 -7.30 2.23
N LYS A 3 11.85 -7.74 0.98
CA LYS A 3 10.89 -8.67 0.38
C LYS A 3 11.62 -9.89 -0.18
N TYR A 4 11.10 -11.06 0.15
CA TYR A 4 11.52 -12.32 -0.47
C TYR A 4 10.75 -12.54 -1.77
N THR A 5 11.17 -11.86 -2.84
CA THR A 5 10.58 -12.01 -4.17
C THR A 5 11.60 -11.64 -5.24
N ALA A 6 11.54 -12.33 -6.37
CA ALA A 6 12.31 -11.96 -7.56
C ALA A 6 11.54 -10.97 -8.46
N SER A 7 10.25 -10.74 -8.20
CA SER A 7 9.44 -9.81 -9.00
C SER A 7 9.73 -8.35 -8.64
N GLN A 8 9.53 -7.45 -9.60
CA GLN A 8 9.63 -6.02 -9.34
C GLN A 8 8.55 -5.58 -8.33
N PRO A 9 8.82 -4.62 -7.44
CA PRO A 9 7.82 -4.15 -6.50
C PRO A 9 6.63 -3.52 -7.22
N HIS A 10 5.43 -3.98 -6.87
CA HIS A 10 4.17 -3.36 -7.27
C HIS A 10 3.80 -2.12 -6.44
N GLU A 11 2.80 -1.38 -6.90
CA GLU A 11 2.32 -0.11 -6.31
C GLU A 11 1.93 -0.24 -4.83
N ASN A 12 1.36 -1.37 -4.40
CA ASN A 12 1.04 -1.60 -2.99
C ASN A 12 2.27 -1.52 -2.08
N HIS A 13 3.45 -1.96 -2.57
CA HIS A 13 4.67 -1.85 -1.77
C HIS A 13 5.17 -0.39 -1.69
N LEU A 14 4.96 0.42 -2.73
CA LEU A 14 5.23 1.86 -2.67
C LEU A 14 4.38 2.51 -1.57
N TYR A 15 3.09 2.19 -1.48
CA TYR A 15 2.23 2.70 -0.40
C TYR A 15 2.65 2.23 0.99
N GLN A 16 3.19 1.01 1.12
CA GLN A 16 3.77 0.53 2.38
C GLN A 16 4.96 1.42 2.80
N ILE A 17 5.86 1.73 1.86
CA ILE A 17 7.03 2.60 2.12
C ILE A 17 6.59 4.04 2.42
N LEU A 18 5.59 4.57 1.71
CA LEU A 18 5.01 5.89 2.00
C LEU A 18 4.42 5.94 3.41
N GLY A 19 3.78 4.86 3.87
CA GLY A 19 3.31 4.74 5.25
C GLY A 19 4.43 4.88 6.28
N TYR A 20 5.56 4.18 6.08
CA TYR A 20 6.73 4.32 6.94
C TYR A 20 7.31 5.74 6.91
N ALA A 21 7.41 6.35 5.73
CA ALA A 21 7.89 7.72 5.59
C ALA A 21 7.01 8.70 6.37
N ILE A 22 5.68 8.61 6.25
CA ILE A 22 4.74 9.48 6.98
C ILE A 22 4.90 9.31 8.49
N ILE A 23 5.06 8.09 9.00
CA ILE A 23 5.30 7.83 10.43
C ILE A 23 6.60 8.49 10.90
N LEU A 24 7.68 8.36 10.11
CA LEU A 24 8.98 8.95 10.47
C LEU A 24 8.92 10.47 10.48
N GLU A 25 8.27 11.09 9.48
CA GLU A 25 8.13 12.54 9.42
C GLU A 25 7.30 13.08 10.60
N ASP A 26 6.25 12.35 11.01
CA ASP A 26 5.40 12.72 12.15
C ASP A 26 6.15 12.64 13.49
N ILE A 27 6.89 11.56 13.73
CA ILE A 27 7.59 11.33 15.00
C ILE A 27 8.84 12.22 15.13
N TYR A 28 9.61 12.36 14.04
CA TYR A 28 10.93 12.98 14.08
C TYR A 28 10.97 14.40 13.50
N ASN A 29 9.84 14.93 13.02
CA ASN A 29 9.72 16.25 12.40
C ASN A 29 10.80 16.48 11.31
N CYS A 30 10.99 15.48 10.46
CA CYS A 30 11.98 15.48 9.39
C CYS A 30 11.31 15.36 8.02
N ARG A 31 12.12 15.42 6.96
CA ARG A 31 11.68 15.11 5.59
C ARG A 31 12.26 13.79 5.14
N VAL A 32 11.43 12.91 4.61
CA VAL A 32 11.79 11.63 4.01
C VAL A 32 11.45 11.66 2.53
N ASP A 33 12.45 11.86 1.68
CA ASP A 33 12.30 12.01 0.22
C ASP A 33 12.58 10.72 -0.57
N ARG A 34 13.13 9.70 0.09
CA ARG A 34 13.48 8.41 -0.51
C ARG A 34 13.11 7.25 0.39
N GLY A 35 12.80 6.13 -0.24
CA GLY A 35 12.68 4.84 0.42
C GLY A 35 13.11 3.74 -0.54
N PHE A 36 13.31 2.53 -0.03
CA PHE A 36 13.73 1.41 -0.85
C PHE A 36 13.04 0.11 -0.47
N ILE A 37 12.97 -0.79 -1.45
CA ILE A 37 12.61 -2.18 -1.26
C ILE A 37 13.79 -3.03 -1.69
N TYR A 38 14.30 -3.84 -0.76
CA TYR A 38 15.37 -4.77 -1.04
C TYR A 38 14.78 -6.13 -1.44
N LEU A 39 15.12 -6.59 -2.64
CA LEU A 39 14.72 -7.87 -3.21
C LEU A 39 15.76 -8.93 -2.84
N ILE A 40 15.48 -9.70 -1.79
CA ILE A 40 16.46 -10.63 -1.19
C ILE A 40 17.03 -11.61 -2.23
N PRO A 41 16.22 -12.30 -3.06
CA PRO A 41 16.75 -13.26 -4.03
C PRO A 41 17.60 -12.64 -5.14
N LYS A 42 17.50 -11.32 -5.34
CA LYS A 42 18.22 -10.58 -6.37
C LYS A 42 19.40 -9.78 -5.83
N GLU A 43 19.54 -9.70 -4.52
CA GLU A 43 20.51 -8.83 -3.84
C GLU A 43 20.46 -7.38 -4.36
N ASP A 44 19.25 -6.90 -4.68
CA ASP A 44 19.04 -5.62 -5.37
C ASP A 44 18.12 -4.69 -4.57
N ALA A 45 18.43 -3.39 -4.56
CA ALA A 45 17.69 -2.36 -3.87
C ALA A 45 16.94 -1.47 -4.87
N VAL A 46 15.62 -1.62 -4.93
CA VAL A 46 14.76 -0.76 -5.74
C VAL A 46 14.44 0.51 -4.95
N VAL A 47 14.94 1.65 -5.41
CA VAL A 47 14.78 2.95 -4.74
C VAL A 47 13.60 3.72 -5.34
N PHE A 48 12.80 4.34 -4.46
CA PHE A 48 11.65 5.18 -4.81
C PHE A 48 11.88 6.61 -4.35
N ASN A 49 11.53 7.57 -5.21
CA ASN A 49 11.40 8.97 -4.82
C ASN A 49 10.02 9.18 -4.20
N LEU A 50 9.99 9.58 -2.93
CA LEU A 50 8.78 9.75 -2.14
C LEU A 50 8.35 11.22 -2.18
N THR A 51 7.73 11.61 -3.29
CA THR A 51 7.30 13.00 -3.49
C THR A 51 6.16 13.39 -2.55
N ASP A 52 5.97 14.68 -2.34
CA ASP A 52 4.92 15.19 -1.46
C ASP A 52 3.52 14.84 -2.02
N GLU A 53 3.36 14.80 -3.35
CA GLU A 53 2.10 14.38 -3.98
C GLU A 53 1.76 12.92 -3.67
N LEU A 54 2.76 12.04 -3.65
CA LEU A 54 2.56 10.63 -3.30
C LEU A 54 2.16 10.49 -1.82
N LYS A 55 2.75 11.28 -0.93
CA LYS A 55 2.38 11.29 0.49
C LYS A 55 0.97 11.82 0.70
N VAL A 56 0.57 12.88 -0.03
CA VAL A 56 -0.80 13.38 0.01
C VAL A 56 -1.78 12.31 -0.46
N LYS A 57 -1.49 11.62 -1.57
CA LYS A 57 -2.32 10.49 -2.03
C LYS A 57 -2.45 9.39 -0.98
N ALA A 58 -1.34 9.01 -0.33
CA ALA A 58 -1.36 8.01 0.73
C ALA A 58 -2.20 8.46 1.94
N LYS A 59 -2.08 9.73 2.35
CA LYS A 59 -2.89 10.32 3.44
C LYS A 59 -4.38 10.35 3.09
N ASN A 60 -4.74 10.68 1.85
CA ASN A 60 -6.13 10.66 1.40
C ASN A 60 -6.70 9.24 1.44
N MET A 61 -5.96 8.24 0.94
CA MET A 61 -6.39 6.84 0.99
C MET A 61 -6.58 6.34 2.43
N LEU A 62 -5.74 6.79 3.38
CA LEU A 62 -5.96 6.53 4.81
C LEU A 62 -7.21 7.23 5.35
N GLY A 63 -7.57 8.41 4.82
CA GLY A 63 -8.82 9.09 5.11
C GLY A 63 -10.02 8.26 4.66
N ASP A 64 -10.02 7.83 3.40
CA ASP A 64 -11.08 7.01 2.80
C ASP A 64 -11.28 5.69 3.58
N ILE A 65 -10.18 5.02 3.99
CA ILE A 65 -10.24 3.80 4.80
C ILE A 65 -10.89 4.08 6.17
N ARG A 66 -10.56 5.20 6.83
CA ARG A 66 -11.15 5.56 8.12
C ARG A 66 -12.63 5.88 8.01
N GLU A 67 -13.02 6.60 6.96
CA GLU A 67 -14.42 6.91 6.69
C GLU A 67 -15.22 5.63 6.41
N MET A 68 -14.69 4.74 5.56
CA MET A 68 -15.25 3.42 5.26
C MET A 68 -15.54 2.62 6.54
N ILE A 69 -14.57 2.57 7.47
CA ILE A 69 -14.73 1.90 8.76
C ILE A 69 -15.78 2.61 9.64
N SER A 70 -15.72 3.94 9.73
CA SER A 70 -16.63 4.72 10.58
C SER A 70 -18.08 4.63 10.12
N LEU A 71 -18.32 4.60 8.82
CA LEU A 71 -19.65 4.49 8.22
C LEU A 71 -20.11 3.04 8.04
N GLN A 72 -19.24 2.07 8.36
CA GLN A 72 -19.47 0.63 8.11
C GLN A 72 -19.87 0.33 6.65
N GLN A 73 -19.33 1.12 5.73
CA GLN A 73 -19.60 1.00 4.30
C GLN A 73 -18.53 0.12 3.67
N MET A 74 -18.92 -0.87 2.86
CA MET A 74 -17.94 -1.68 2.12
C MET A 74 -17.36 -0.88 0.94
N PRO A 75 -16.07 -1.09 0.59
CA PRO A 75 -15.49 -0.47 -0.58
C PRO A 75 -16.13 -1.03 -1.87
N PRO A 76 -16.01 -0.33 -3.01
CA PRO A 76 -16.42 -0.89 -4.29
C PRO A 76 -15.63 -2.17 -4.63
N PRO A 77 -16.18 -3.03 -5.50
CA PRO A 77 -15.52 -4.26 -5.91
C PRO A 77 -14.11 -4.01 -6.47
N ALA A 78 -13.21 -4.98 -6.22
CA ALA A 78 -11.86 -4.91 -6.74
C ALA A 78 -11.87 -4.87 -8.29
N LYS A 79 -11.09 -3.95 -8.87
CA LYS A 79 -11.00 -3.79 -10.34
C LYS A 79 -10.57 -5.08 -11.08
N SER A 80 -9.80 -5.95 -10.42
CA SER A 80 -9.33 -7.21 -10.97
C SER A 80 -9.83 -8.38 -10.14
N LYS A 81 -10.61 -9.28 -10.76
CA LYS A 81 -11.10 -10.50 -10.11
C LYS A 81 -9.99 -11.44 -9.65
N ASN A 82 -8.78 -11.31 -10.20
CA ASN A 82 -7.62 -12.09 -9.75
C ASN A 82 -7.25 -11.79 -8.29
N LYS A 83 -7.57 -10.59 -7.78
CA LYS A 83 -7.38 -10.26 -6.36
C LYS A 83 -8.30 -11.07 -5.45
N CYS A 84 -9.41 -11.59 -5.96
CA CYS A 84 -10.35 -12.41 -5.20
C CYS A 84 -9.89 -13.87 -5.06
N LEU A 85 -8.95 -14.34 -5.89
CA LEU A 85 -8.48 -15.75 -5.85
C LEU A 85 -7.77 -16.07 -4.53
N ASP A 86 -6.91 -15.16 -4.07
CA ASP A 86 -6.12 -15.30 -2.84
C ASP A 86 -6.68 -14.45 -1.68
N CYS A 87 -7.92 -13.96 -1.79
CA CYS A 87 -8.53 -13.12 -0.76
C CYS A 87 -9.14 -13.98 0.36
N GLU A 88 -8.71 -13.79 1.60
CA GLU A 88 -9.23 -14.50 2.77
C GLU A 88 -10.71 -14.19 3.04
N TYR A 89 -11.18 -13.02 2.62
CA TYR A 89 -12.58 -12.61 2.76
C TYR A 89 -13.51 -13.15 1.66
N ARG A 90 -12.98 -13.97 0.74
CA ARG A 90 -13.75 -14.48 -0.40
C ARG A 90 -15.04 -15.20 0.02
N ASN A 91 -15.06 -15.91 1.15
CA ASN A 91 -16.28 -16.62 1.55
C ASN A 91 -17.39 -15.71 2.10
N PHE A 92 -17.09 -14.44 2.35
CA PHE A 92 -18.00 -13.47 2.97
C PHE A 92 -18.34 -12.28 2.05
N CYS A 93 -17.59 -12.11 0.97
CA CYS A 93 -17.74 -10.99 0.05
C CYS A 93 -18.88 -11.24 -0.94
N GLY A 94 -19.85 -10.31 -0.99
CA GLY A 94 -20.96 -10.36 -1.94
C GLY A 94 -20.56 -10.08 -3.40
N ASP A 95 -19.38 -9.51 -3.63
CA ASP A 95 -18.97 -8.99 -4.94
C ASP A 95 -18.21 -9.99 -5.83
N ILE A 96 -18.21 -11.28 -5.48
CA ILE A 96 -17.46 -12.30 -6.25
C ILE A 96 -18.20 -12.72 -7.52
N PHE A 97 -19.52 -12.64 -7.49
CA PHE A 97 -20.41 -13.11 -8.55
C PHE A 97 -20.93 -11.99 -9.46
N THR A 98 -20.70 -10.74 -9.07
CA THR A 98 -20.91 -9.53 -9.88
C THR A 98 -19.69 -9.23 -10.76
#